data_AF-A0ABD6EG87-F1
#
_entry.id   AF-A0ABD6EG87-F1
#
_cell.length_a   1.000
_cell.length_b   1.000
_cell.length_c   1.000
_cell.angle_alpha   90.00
_cell.angle_beta   90.00
_cell.angle_gamma   90.00
#
_symmetry.space_group_name_H-M   'P 1'
#
loop_
_entity.id
_entity.type
_entity.pdbx_description
1 polymer ?
#
loop_
_entity_poly.entity_id
_entity_poly.type
_entity_poly.pdbx_seq_one_letter_code
_entity_poly.pdbx_strand_id
1 'polypeptide(L)'
;MQSPLHRFKKPGSKNYMNIYPPSATLHLSNIPPHITEDFLTSSFKQHGFAPKGFKFFPKDHKMALLQLNDVETAIDALIEMHNFKLAENAHLRVSFSKSAI
;
A
#
# COMPACT_ATOMS: atom_id res chain seq x y z
N MET A 1 -4.74 1.14 24.82
CA MET A 1 -5.25 0.71 23.49
C MET A 1 -5.69 1.88 22.60
N GLN A 2 -4.88 2.94 22.44
CA GLN A 2 -5.24 4.10 21.60
C GLN A 2 -4.14 4.44 20.59
N SER A 3 -3.76 3.48 19.74
CA SER A 3 -2.91 3.83 18.60
C SER A 3 -3.76 4.50 17.51
N PRO A 4 -3.36 5.68 16.98
CA PRO A 4 -4.02 6.29 15.82
C PRO A 4 -3.86 5.43 14.55
N LEU A 5 -2.90 4.50 14.53
CA LEU A 5 -2.65 3.58 13.42
C LEU A 5 -3.45 2.26 13.53
N HIS A 6 -4.31 2.12 14.54
CA HIS A 6 -5.07 0.89 14.75
C HIS A 6 -6.09 0.65 13.62
N ARG A 7 -5.79 -0.33 12.76
CA ARG A 7 -6.56 -0.61 11.53
C ARG A 7 -7.98 -1.11 11.78
N PHE A 8 -8.28 -1.67 12.95
CA PHE A 8 -9.59 -2.24 13.29
C PHE A 8 -10.31 -1.50 14.42
N LYS A 9 -10.00 -0.20 14.62
CA LYS A 9 -10.51 0.54 15.80
C LYS A 9 -12.00 0.86 15.65
N LYS A 10 -12.44 1.12 14.41
CA LYS A 10 -13.82 1.46 14.08
C LYS A 10 -14.59 0.19 13.70
N PRO A 11 -15.56 -0.27 14.50
CA PRO A 11 -16.44 -1.38 14.14
C PRO A 11 -17.11 -1.14 12.78
N GLY A 12 -17.25 -2.19 11.98
CA GLY A 12 -17.86 -2.11 10.65
C GLY A 12 -17.05 -1.35 9.60
N SER A 13 -15.79 -0.98 9.88
CA SER A 13 -14.93 -0.40 8.84
C SER A 13 -14.64 -1.39 7.72
N LYS A 14 -14.40 -0.89 6.51
CA LYS A 14 -14.06 -1.71 5.34
C LYS A 14 -12.83 -2.60 5.56
N ASN A 15 -11.96 -2.28 6.52
CA ASN A 15 -10.78 -3.10 6.83
C ASN A 15 -11.16 -4.53 7.23
N TYR A 16 -12.30 -4.74 7.91
CA TYR A 16 -12.80 -6.08 8.26
C TYR A 16 -13.17 -6.93 7.04
N MET A 17 -13.50 -6.30 5.91
CA MET A 17 -13.83 -6.98 4.65
C MET A 17 -12.62 -7.17 3.73
N ASN A 18 -11.46 -6.60 4.09
CA ASN A 18 -10.25 -6.58 3.27
C ASN A 18 -9.05 -7.18 4.03
N ILE A 19 -9.30 -8.30 4.71
CA ILE A 19 -8.27 -9.11 5.35
C ILE A 19 -7.92 -10.22 4.36
N TYR A 20 -6.69 -10.18 3.83
CA TYR A 20 -6.21 -11.13 2.83
C TYR A 20 -4.92 -11.80 3.32
N PRO A 21 -4.65 -13.05 2.89
CA PRO A 21 -3.38 -13.69 3.17
C PRO A 21 -2.21 -12.87 2.57
N PRO A 22 -0.98 -13.05 3.09
CA PRO A 22 0.21 -12.48 2.46
C PRO A 22 0.29 -12.85 0.97
N SER A 23 0.66 -11.87 0.15
CA SER A 23 0.82 -12.02 -1.29
C SER A 23 1.93 -11.10 -1.80
N ALA A 24 2.53 -11.44 -2.94
CA ALA A 24 3.56 -10.61 -3.57
C ALA A 24 3.01 -9.27 -4.10
N THR A 25 1.69 -9.10 -4.15
CA THR A 25 1.02 -7.89 -4.63
C THR A 25 0.43 -7.11 -3.47
N LEU A 26 0.88 -5.87 -3.32
CA LEU A 26 0.39 -4.92 -2.33
C LEU A 26 -0.68 -4.03 -2.93
N HIS A 27 -1.71 -3.77 -2.14
CA HIS A 27 -2.69 -2.72 -2.38
C HIS A 27 -2.26 -1.45 -1.63
N LEU A 28 -2.07 -0.39 -2.40
CA LEU A 28 -1.69 0.94 -1.94
C LEU A 28 -2.93 1.83 -1.93
N SER A 29 -3.11 2.63 -0.88
CA SER A 29 -4.25 3.56 -0.77
C SER A 29 -3.91 4.82 -0.01
N ASN A 30 -4.85 5.78 -0.03
CA ASN A 30 -4.68 7.12 0.52
C ASN A 30 -3.61 7.94 -0.24
N ILE A 31 -3.54 7.72 -1.56
CA ILE A 31 -2.60 8.38 -2.46
C ILE A 31 -3.19 9.74 -2.89
N PRO A 32 -2.51 10.87 -2.65
CA PRO A 32 -2.91 12.18 -3.16
C PRO A 32 -2.85 12.27 -4.70
N PRO A 33 -3.66 13.13 -5.34
CA PRO A 33 -3.72 13.23 -6.80
C PRO A 33 -2.42 13.62 -7.51
N HIS A 34 -1.50 14.31 -6.81
CA HIS A 34 -0.21 14.74 -7.38
C HIS A 34 0.88 13.66 -7.27
N ILE A 35 0.63 12.56 -6.54
CA ILE A 35 1.60 11.48 -6.41
C ILE A 35 1.50 10.58 -7.64
N THR A 36 2.65 10.39 -8.29
CA THR A 36 2.77 9.63 -9.54
C THR A 36 3.21 8.19 -9.29
N GLU A 37 3.07 7.36 -10.32
CA GLU A 37 3.64 6.02 -10.36
C GLU A 37 5.17 6.06 -10.18
N ASP A 38 5.85 6.96 -10.88
CA ASP A 38 7.30 7.14 -10.77
C ASP A 38 7.73 7.46 -9.34
N PHE A 39 7.00 8.34 -8.65
CA PHE A 39 7.28 8.68 -7.26
C PHE A 39 7.14 7.45 -6.35
N LEU A 40 6.04 6.71 -6.46
CA LEU A 40 5.79 5.53 -5.63
C LEU A 40 6.79 4.42 -5.91
N THR A 41 7.00 4.08 -7.18
CA THR A 41 7.95 3.03 -7.56
C THR A 41 9.38 3.39 -7.18
N SER A 42 9.79 4.65 -7.32
CA SER A 42 11.10 5.12 -6.87
C SER A 42 11.24 5.10 -5.35
N SER A 43 10.19 5.47 -4.62
CA SER A 43 10.18 5.40 -3.14
C SER A 43 10.37 3.97 -2.65
N PHE A 44 9.67 2.99 -3.24
CA PHE A 44 9.87 1.57 -2.91
C PHE A 44 11.31 1.11 -3.24
N LYS A 45 11.84 1.49 -4.41
CA LYS A 45 13.23 1.16 -4.80
C LYS A 45 14.26 1.74 -3.84
N GLN A 46 14.08 2.98 -3.40
CA GLN A 46 14.96 3.63 -2.42
C GLN A 46 14.99 2.92 -1.07
N HIS A 47 13.92 2.20 -0.71
CA HIS A 47 13.85 1.38 0.51
C HIS A 47 14.22 -0.10 0.24
N GLY A 48 14.84 -0.40 -0.91
CA GLY A 48 15.32 -1.74 -1.23
C GLY A 48 14.30 -2.66 -1.90
N PHE A 49 13.09 -2.18 -2.19
CA PHE A 49 12.04 -2.99 -2.81
C PHE A 49 11.92 -2.66 -4.30
N ALA A 50 12.24 -3.60 -5.18
CA ALA A 50 12.14 -3.40 -6.63
C ALA A 50 10.77 -3.82 -7.17
N PRO A 51 9.87 -2.88 -7.56
CA PRO A 51 8.57 -3.24 -8.12
C PRO A 51 8.72 -3.98 -9.46
N LYS A 52 7.94 -5.04 -9.64
CA LYS A 52 7.82 -5.85 -10.86
C LYS A 52 6.60 -5.48 -11.69
N GLY A 53 5.60 -4.88 -11.06
CA GLY A 53 4.42 -4.35 -11.72
C GLY A 53 3.81 -3.24 -10.89
N PHE A 54 3.16 -2.29 -11.56
CA PHE A 54 2.41 -1.23 -10.92
C PHE A 54 1.16 -0.92 -11.74
N LYS A 55 0.06 -0.59 -11.07
CA LYS A 55 -1.19 -0.20 -11.74
C LYS A 55 -2.05 0.69 -10.85
N PHE A 56 -2.32 1.92 -11.27
CA PHE A 56 -3.36 2.73 -10.65
C PHE A 56 -4.76 2.16 -10.92
N PHE A 57 -5.66 2.35 -9.96
CA PHE A 57 -7.07 2.11 -10.20
C PHE A 57 -7.69 3.26 -11.02
N PRO A 58 -8.48 2.94 -12.07
CA PRO A 58 -8.88 3.91 -13.08
C PRO A 58 -9.87 4.98 -12.58
N LYS A 59 -10.46 4.80 -11.39
CA LYS A 59 -11.56 5.64 -10.94
C LYS A 59 -11.12 6.96 -10.31
N ASP A 60 -10.09 6.94 -9.46
CA ASP A 60 -9.71 8.14 -8.69
C ASP A 60 -8.21 8.30 -8.40
N HIS A 61 -7.34 7.42 -8.90
CA HIS A 61 -5.89 7.42 -8.62
C HIS A 61 -5.54 7.44 -7.11
N LYS A 62 -6.50 7.21 -6.21
CA LYS A 62 -6.28 7.17 -4.76
C LYS A 62 -5.74 5.84 -4.29
N MET A 63 -5.76 4.85 -5.19
CA MET A 63 -5.40 3.47 -4.95
C MET A 63 -4.62 2.90 -6.13
N ALA A 64 -3.70 1.99 -5.83
CA ALA A 64 -2.90 1.29 -6.82
C ALA A 64 -2.58 -0.13 -6.35
N LEU A 65 -2.19 -0.98 -7.29
CA LEU A 65 -1.49 -2.23 -7.02
C LEU A 65 -0.01 -2.06 -7.31
N LEU A 66 0.82 -2.66 -6.46
CA LEU A 66 2.27 -2.77 -6.64
C LEU A 66 2.66 -4.22 -6.40
N GLN A 67 3.27 -4.86 -7.39
CA GLN A 67 3.74 -6.23 -7.30
C GLN A 67 5.25 -6.26 -7.07
N LEU A 68 5.70 -7.08 -6.12
CA LEU A 68 7.10 -7.36 -5.82
C LEU A 68 7.47 -8.76 -6.29
N ASN A 69 8.73 -9.14 -6.04
CA ASN A 69 9.29 -10.41 -6.52
C ASN A 69 8.59 -11.63 -5.89
N ASP A 70 8.34 -11.56 -4.58
CA ASP A 70 7.81 -12.67 -3.78
C ASP A 70 7.06 -12.13 -2.55
N VAL A 71 6.47 -13.07 -1.80
CA VAL A 71 5.65 -12.79 -0.61
C VAL A 71 6.51 -12.22 0.52
N GLU A 72 7.75 -12.71 0.68
CA GLU A 72 8.65 -12.28 1.76
C GLU A 72 9.03 -10.81 1.60
N THR A 73 9.48 -10.43 0.40
CA THR A 73 9.76 -9.04 0.04
C THR A 73 8.53 -8.15 0.24
N ALA A 74 7.33 -8.65 -0.06
CA ALA A 74 6.10 -7.89 0.13
C ALA A 74 5.69 -7.73 1.60
N ILE A 75 6.01 -8.70 2.46
CA ILE A 75 5.85 -8.56 3.91
C ILE A 75 6.77 -7.45 4.43
N ASP A 76 8.05 -7.49 4.06
CA ASP A 76 9.02 -6.48 4.50
C ASP A 76 8.65 -5.09 3.99
N ALA A 77 8.27 -4.98 2.71
CA ALA A 77 7.79 -3.72 2.15
C ALA A 77 6.52 -3.21 2.83
N LEU A 78 5.61 -4.09 3.26
CA LEU A 78 4.44 -3.67 4.02
C LEU A 78 4.85 -3.09 5.38
N ILE A 79 5.79 -3.71 6.08
CA ILE A 79 6.27 -3.24 7.38
C ILE A 79 6.91 -1.86 7.25
N GLU A 80 7.81 -1.70 6.28
CA GLU A 80 8.59 -0.47 6.09
C GLU A 80 7.75 0.67 5.50
N MET A 81 6.92 0.38 4.50
CA MET A 81 6.23 1.41 3.73
C MET A 81 4.85 1.78 4.29
N HIS A 82 4.31 1.03 5.27
CA HIS A 82 3.05 1.40 5.89
C HIS A 82 3.21 2.69 6.70
N ASN A 83 2.30 3.63 6.50
CA ASN A 83 2.35 4.97 7.09
C ASN A 83 3.52 5.85 6.57
N PHE A 84 4.13 5.50 5.43
CA PHE A 84 5.10 6.36 4.75
C PHE A 84 4.46 7.71 4.37
N LYS A 85 5.13 8.84 4.66
CA LYS A 85 4.57 10.18 4.42
C LYS A 85 4.67 10.56 2.95
N LEU A 86 3.52 10.66 2.27
CA LEU A 86 3.43 11.06 0.87
C LEU A 86 3.30 12.58 0.71
N ALA A 87 2.57 13.22 1.64
CA ALA A 87 2.38 14.68 1.69
C ALA A 87 2.13 15.11 3.14
N GLU A 88 2.02 16.41 3.40
CA GLU A 88 1.83 16.97 4.75
C GLU A 88 0.73 16.26 5.56
N ASN A 89 -0.42 15.99 4.93
CA ASN A 89 -1.59 15.36 5.53
C ASN A 89 -1.94 13.99 4.92
N ALA A 90 -1.01 13.33 4.24
CA ALA A 90 -1.26 12.05 3.59
C ALA A 90 -0.15 11.04 3.86
N HIS A 91 -0.53 9.94 4.51
CA HIS A 91 0.34 8.80 4.75
C HIS A 91 -0.15 7.59 3.95
N LEU A 92 0.77 6.89 3.31
CA LEU A 92 0.51 5.71 2.51
C LEU A 92 -0.08 4.60 3.37
N ARG A 93 -1.12 3.95 2.88
CA ARG A 93 -1.69 2.76 3.52
C ARG A 93 -1.43 1.54 2.66
N VAL A 94 -0.72 0.58 3.25
CA VAL A 94 -0.30 -0.66 2.61
C VAL A 94 -1.03 -1.87 3.21
N SER A 95 -1.52 -2.75 2.34
CA SER A 95 -2.14 -4.03 2.67
C SER A 95 -1.85 -5.07 1.59
N PHE A 96 -1.97 -6.35 1.90
CA PHE A 96 -1.97 -7.38 0.86
C PHE A 96 -3.18 -7.22 -0.07
N SER A 97 -2.98 -7.54 -1.34
CA SER A 97 -4.02 -7.59 -2.35
C SER A 97 -4.45 -9.03 -2.59
N LYS A 98 -5.76 -9.25 -2.81
CA LYS A 98 -6.29 -10.50 -3.37
C LYS A 98 -6.13 -10.60 -4.89
N SER A 99 -5.88 -9.47 -5.55
CA SER A 99 -5.77 -9.36 -7.00
C SER A 99 -4.30 -9.30 -7.41
N ALA A 100 -3.96 -10.04 -8.46
CA ALA A 100 -2.74 -9.82 -9.24
C ALA A 100 -2.87 -8.58 -10.14
N ILE A 101 -1.75 -8.11 -10.67
CA ILE A 101 -1.69 -7.00 -11.64
C ILE A 101 -2.04 -7.49 -13.04
#